data_AF-A0A426Y960-F1
#
_entry.id   AF-A0A426Y960-F1
#
_cell.length_a   1.000
_cell.length_b   1.000
_cell.length_c   1.000
_cell.angle_alpha   90.00
_cell.angle_beta   90.00
_cell.angle_gamma   90.00
#
_symmetry.space_group_name_H-M   'P 1'
#
loop_
_entity.id
_entity.type
_entity.pdbx_description
1 polymer ?
#
loop_
_entity_poly.entity_id
_entity_poly.type
_entity_poly.pdbx_seq_one_letter_code
_entity_poly.pdbx_strand_id
1 'polypeptide(L)'
;MQPREDFTAFADVCFREFGDRVSQWTTIVEPNVIAMASYDNGVFPPNRCSKPFGLLNCSVGDSTTEPYIATHNLLLSHASVVSLYRTKYQWTKKTCSQEPYANLLFDSRIMSPLVFGDYPKVMKKIARSRLPSFTEEQSEQLNHPLHVRVKSKKVRHLHKSLSSCRKGANVKGYYVWSFLDVFEFLAGFQSRFGLYYVDFEDRNRTRQPKLSALWYSDFLKKKKKTGRNINRMGLHERSHSQQ
;
A
#
# COMPACT_ATOMS: atom_id res chain seq x y z
N MET A 1 -21.03 10.64 -11.18
CA MET A 1 -19.77 10.73 -10.40
C MET A 1 -18.69 10.11 -11.27
N GLN A 2 -17.60 10.82 -11.53
CA GLN A 2 -16.57 10.40 -12.49
C GLN A 2 -15.27 10.14 -11.71
N PRO A 3 -15.06 8.92 -11.18
CA PRO A 3 -14.06 8.66 -10.13
C PRO A 3 -12.64 9.10 -10.49
N ARG A 4 -12.29 9.01 -11.78
CA ARG A 4 -11.01 9.46 -12.32
C ARG A 4 -10.82 10.97 -12.18
N GLU A 5 -11.79 11.76 -12.59
CA GLU A 5 -11.70 13.23 -12.58
C GLU A 5 -11.69 13.75 -11.15
N ASP A 6 -12.54 13.19 -10.30
CA ASP A 6 -12.60 13.52 -8.87
C ASP A 6 -11.26 13.23 -8.18
N PHE A 7 -10.64 12.07 -8.46
CA PHE A 7 -9.35 11.70 -7.90
C PHE A 7 -8.20 12.57 -8.43
N THR A 8 -8.23 12.92 -9.72
CA THR A 8 -7.25 13.82 -10.33
C THR A 8 -7.34 15.23 -9.75
N ALA A 9 -8.55 15.74 -9.52
CA ALA A 9 -8.76 17.02 -8.86
C ALA A 9 -8.24 17.01 -7.41
N PHE A 10 -8.51 15.94 -6.66
CA PHE A 10 -7.94 15.75 -5.32
C PHE A 10 -6.40 15.75 -5.33
N ALA A 11 -5.79 15.05 -6.30
CA ALA A 11 -4.34 15.01 -6.43
C ALA A 11 -3.75 16.38 -6.81
N ASP A 12 -4.43 17.16 -7.66
CA ASP A 12 -3.99 18.52 -8.03
C ASP A 12 -3.88 19.42 -6.79
N VAL A 13 -4.87 19.37 -5.90
CA VAL A 13 -4.81 20.10 -4.63
C VAL A 13 -3.64 19.60 -3.78
N CYS A 14 -3.46 18.29 -3.62
CA CYS A 14 -2.34 17.73 -2.86
C CYS A 14 -0.98 18.22 -3.38
N PHE A 15 -0.78 18.18 -4.70
CA PHE A 15 0.47 18.62 -5.32
C PHE A 15 0.70 20.11 -5.18
N ARG A 16 -0.35 20.93 -5.29
CA ARG A 16 -0.25 22.38 -5.11
C ARG A 16 0.09 22.76 -3.67
N GLU A 17 -0.59 22.19 -2.69
CA GLU A 17 -0.47 22.60 -1.28
C GLU A 17 0.73 21.99 -0.55
N PHE A 18 1.19 20.80 -0.97
CA PHE A 18 2.26 20.08 -0.29
C PHE A 18 3.45 19.77 -1.18
N GLY A 19 3.36 20.06 -2.48
CA GLY A 19 4.43 19.77 -3.44
C GLY A 19 5.74 20.46 -3.09
N ASP A 20 5.74 21.64 -2.47
CA ASP A 20 6.94 22.32 -2.02
C ASP A 20 7.82 21.48 -1.07
N ARG A 21 7.19 20.66 -0.20
CA ARG A 21 7.86 19.83 0.82
C ARG A 21 7.87 18.34 0.51
N VAL A 22 6.88 17.85 -0.23
CA VAL A 22 6.73 16.43 -0.56
C VAL A 22 7.36 16.14 -1.92
N SER A 23 8.47 15.41 -1.91
CA SER A 23 9.22 15.02 -3.11
C SER A 23 8.85 13.64 -3.67
N GLN A 24 8.11 12.84 -2.90
CA GLN A 24 7.78 11.45 -3.24
C GLN A 24 6.30 11.18 -2.99
N TRP A 25 5.62 10.63 -3.99
CA TRP A 25 4.17 10.44 -3.97
C TRP A 25 3.80 8.99 -4.24
N THR A 26 2.89 8.45 -3.43
CA THR A 26 2.20 7.19 -3.76
C THR A 26 0.75 7.54 -4.06
N THR A 27 0.28 7.19 -5.25
CA THR A 27 -1.09 7.48 -5.70
C THR A 27 -2.07 6.47 -5.14
N ILE A 28 -1.78 5.18 -5.33
CA ILE A 28 -2.67 4.08 -4.92
C ILE A 28 -1.85 3.03 -4.17
N VAL A 29 -2.40 2.54 -3.07
CA VAL A 29 -1.85 1.46 -2.27
C VAL A 29 -2.74 0.24 -2.42
N GLU A 30 -2.14 -0.89 -2.78
CA GLU A 30 -2.78 -2.21 -2.78
C GLU A 30 -4.12 -2.29 -3.55
N PRO A 31 -4.20 -1.88 -4.83
CA PRO A 31 -5.43 -1.97 -5.63
C PRO A 31 -5.99 -3.40 -5.74
N ASN A 32 -5.15 -4.44 -5.64
CA ASN A 32 -5.61 -5.83 -5.60
C ASN A 32 -6.41 -6.13 -4.32
N VAL A 33 -5.92 -5.67 -3.16
CA VAL A 33 -6.59 -5.84 -1.87
C VAL A 33 -7.87 -5.01 -1.87
N ILE A 34 -7.84 -3.78 -2.39
CA ILE A 34 -9.04 -2.95 -2.52
C ILE A 34 -10.09 -3.66 -3.38
N ALA A 35 -9.73 -4.16 -4.56
CA ALA A 35 -10.66 -4.83 -5.46
C ALA A 35 -11.25 -6.11 -4.84
N MET A 36 -10.40 -6.99 -4.30
CA MET A 36 -10.86 -8.24 -3.70
C MET A 36 -11.65 -8.02 -2.41
N ALA A 37 -11.14 -7.23 -1.47
CA ALA A 37 -11.78 -7.08 -0.18
C ALA A 37 -13.10 -6.30 -0.27
N SER A 38 -13.23 -5.35 -1.21
CA SER A 38 -14.41 -4.46 -1.29
C SER A 38 -15.49 -4.94 -2.26
N TYR A 39 -15.10 -5.65 -3.33
CA TYR A 39 -16.00 -6.02 -4.44
C TYR A 39 -16.07 -7.52 -4.74
N ASP A 40 -15.26 -8.35 -4.08
CA ASP A 40 -15.31 -9.82 -4.22
C ASP A 40 -15.75 -10.47 -2.90
N ASN A 41 -14.95 -10.29 -1.85
CA ASN A 41 -15.23 -10.84 -0.52
C ASN A 41 -16.25 -10.00 0.26
N GLY A 42 -16.42 -8.72 -0.10
CA GLY A 42 -17.36 -7.79 0.54
C GLY A 42 -17.03 -7.41 1.99
N VAL A 43 -15.78 -7.53 2.43
CA VAL A 43 -15.36 -7.25 3.82
C VAL A 43 -15.02 -5.77 4.03
N PHE A 44 -14.55 -5.09 2.99
CA PHE A 44 -14.28 -3.65 3.05
C PHE A 44 -15.44 -2.86 2.45
N PRO A 45 -15.71 -1.62 2.91
CA PRO A 45 -16.65 -0.74 2.25
C PRO A 45 -16.33 -0.60 0.75
N PRO A 46 -17.34 -0.65 -0.15
CA PRO A 46 -18.77 -0.59 0.10
C PRO A 46 -19.46 -1.95 0.36
N ASN A 47 -18.70 -2.99 0.70
CA ASN A 47 -19.21 -4.32 1.07
C ASN A 47 -20.04 -4.99 -0.03
N ARG A 48 -19.59 -4.87 -1.29
CA ARG A 48 -20.27 -5.48 -2.43
C ARG A 48 -19.67 -6.86 -2.72
N CYS A 49 -20.54 -7.83 -2.94
CA CYS A 49 -20.15 -9.19 -3.27
C CYS A 49 -21.34 -9.97 -3.84
N SER A 50 -21.08 -11.12 -4.45
CA SER A 50 -22.10 -12.08 -4.87
C SER A 50 -21.73 -13.51 -4.45
N LYS A 51 -22.75 -14.37 -4.32
CA LYS A 51 -22.54 -15.80 -4.05
C LYS A 51 -21.93 -16.47 -5.29
N PRO A 52 -21.04 -17.47 -5.13
CA PRO A 52 -20.62 -18.12 -3.89
C PRO A 52 -19.36 -17.52 -3.22
N PHE A 53 -18.85 -16.37 -3.67
CA PHE A 53 -17.52 -15.90 -3.30
C PHE A 53 -17.45 -15.17 -1.96
N GLY A 54 -18.43 -14.30 -1.67
CA GLY A 54 -18.29 -13.39 -0.55
C GLY A 54 -18.28 -14.06 0.83
N LEU A 55 -17.56 -13.43 1.76
CA LEU A 55 -17.34 -13.95 3.12
C LEU A 55 -18.42 -13.50 4.11
N LEU A 56 -19.22 -12.50 3.73
CA LEU A 56 -20.33 -11.96 4.51
C LEU A 56 -21.66 -12.20 3.78
N ASN A 57 -22.78 -11.79 4.38
CA ASN A 57 -24.08 -11.90 3.73
C ASN A 57 -24.17 -10.93 2.53
N CYS A 58 -23.84 -11.45 1.35
CA CYS A 58 -23.86 -10.69 0.10
C CYS A 58 -25.28 -10.47 -0.37
N SER A 59 -25.77 -9.23 -0.24
CA SER A 59 -27.07 -8.81 -0.74
C SER A 59 -26.99 -8.11 -2.09
N VAL A 60 -25.87 -7.45 -2.39
CA VAL A 60 -25.69 -6.60 -3.57
C VAL A 60 -24.25 -6.71 -4.08
N GLY A 61 -24.08 -6.81 -5.40
CA GLY A 61 -22.78 -6.81 -6.06
C GLY A 61 -22.66 -7.89 -7.13
N ASP A 62 -21.53 -7.89 -7.82
CA ASP A 62 -21.12 -8.96 -8.72
C ASP A 62 -19.61 -9.21 -8.61
N SER A 63 -19.25 -10.19 -7.79
CA SER A 63 -17.88 -10.65 -7.56
C SER A 63 -17.17 -11.11 -8.84
N THR A 64 -17.90 -11.42 -9.91
CA THR A 64 -17.29 -11.87 -11.16
C THR A 64 -16.86 -10.72 -12.08
N THR A 65 -17.34 -9.50 -11.86
CA THR A 65 -17.10 -8.34 -12.74
C THR A 65 -16.60 -7.10 -11.99
N GLU A 66 -17.20 -6.76 -10.86
CA GLU A 66 -16.90 -5.54 -10.11
C GLU A 66 -15.43 -5.40 -9.70
N PRO A 67 -14.71 -6.46 -9.27
CA PRO A 67 -13.28 -6.35 -8.98
C PRO A 67 -12.45 -5.88 -10.17
N TYR A 68 -12.80 -6.29 -11.40
CA TYR A 68 -12.11 -5.84 -12.61
C TYR A 68 -12.41 -4.38 -12.92
N ILE A 69 -13.68 -3.97 -12.79
CA ILE A 69 -14.11 -2.58 -13.00
C ILE A 69 -13.42 -1.65 -11.99
N ALA A 70 -13.41 -2.03 -10.71
CA ALA A 70 -12.74 -1.27 -9.66
C ALA A 70 -11.24 -1.13 -9.92
N THR A 71 -10.57 -2.25 -10.24
CA THR A 71 -9.13 -2.24 -10.58
C THR A 71 -8.84 -1.37 -11.80
N HIS A 72 -9.66 -1.47 -12.85
CA HIS A 72 -9.51 -0.68 -14.07
C HIS A 72 -9.62 0.82 -13.80
N ASN A 73 -10.62 1.25 -13.04
CA ASN A 73 -10.77 2.64 -12.65
C ASN A 73 -9.64 3.14 -11.75
N LEU A 74 -9.13 2.32 -10.84
CA LEU A 74 -7.93 2.65 -10.05
C LEU A 74 -6.72 2.89 -10.97
N LEU A 75 -6.49 2.02 -11.95
CA LEU A 75 -5.38 2.17 -12.91
C LEU A 75 -5.52 3.44 -13.76
N LEU A 76 -6.71 3.73 -14.28
CA LEU A 76 -6.96 4.97 -15.03
C LEU A 76 -6.80 6.23 -14.17
N SER A 77 -7.22 6.17 -12.90
CA SER A 77 -7.04 7.27 -11.95
C SER A 77 -5.56 7.50 -11.65
N HIS A 78 -4.77 6.42 -11.50
CA HIS A 78 -3.32 6.50 -11.39
C HIS A 78 -2.69 7.16 -12.62
N ALA A 79 -3.03 6.71 -13.83
CA ALA A 79 -2.49 7.26 -15.08
C ALA A 79 -2.80 8.75 -15.22
N SER A 80 -4.03 9.16 -14.94
CA SER A 80 -4.45 10.56 -14.99
C SER A 80 -3.66 11.44 -14.01
N VAL A 81 -3.46 10.98 -12.78
CA VAL A 81 -2.67 11.71 -11.77
C VAL A 81 -1.19 11.79 -12.13
N VAL A 82 -0.61 10.71 -12.69
CA VAL A 82 0.79 10.72 -13.16
C VAL A 82 0.96 11.70 -14.31
N SER A 83 0.04 11.70 -15.28
CA SER A 83 0.03 12.65 -16.40
C SER A 83 -0.03 14.10 -15.91
N LEU A 84 -0.95 14.40 -14.97
CA LEU A 84 -1.03 15.72 -14.32
C LEU A 84 0.29 16.11 -13.64
N TYR A 85 0.89 15.21 -12.87
CA TYR A 85 2.14 15.50 -12.17
C TYR A 85 3.28 15.82 -13.13
N ARG A 86 3.42 15.03 -14.21
CA ARG A 86 4.46 15.24 -15.23
C ARG A 86 4.30 16.57 -15.95
N THR A 87 3.08 16.88 -16.37
CA THR A 87 2.80 18.08 -17.17
C THR A 87 2.87 19.37 -16.35
N LYS A 88 2.38 19.37 -15.11
CA LYS A 88 2.21 20.59 -14.30
C LYS A 88 3.26 20.78 -13.20
N TYR A 89 3.78 19.70 -12.62
CA TYR A 89 4.56 19.75 -11.37
C TYR A 89 6.00 19.21 -11.47
N GLN A 90 6.34 18.45 -12.50
CA GLN A 90 7.69 17.90 -12.65
C GLN A 90 8.70 18.96 -13.13
N TRP A 91 8.29 19.87 -14.02
CA TRP A 91 9.17 20.92 -14.58
C TRP A 91 9.58 21.99 -13.56
N THR A 92 8.75 22.24 -12.54
CA THR A 92 8.97 23.29 -11.54
C THR A 92 9.97 22.91 -10.44
N LYS A 93 10.38 21.63 -10.34
CA LYS A 93 11.32 21.17 -9.30
C LYS A 93 12.70 20.86 -9.87
N LYS A 94 13.64 21.81 -9.73
CA LYS A 94 15.03 21.68 -10.18
C LYS A 94 15.91 20.71 -9.35
N THR A 95 15.41 20.14 -8.25
CA THR A 95 16.20 19.23 -7.40
C THR A 95 15.35 18.12 -6.77
N CYS A 96 15.52 16.89 -7.28
CA CYS A 96 15.08 15.60 -6.70
C CYS A 96 13.57 15.32 -6.58
N SER A 97 12.77 15.62 -7.62
CA SER A 97 11.40 15.09 -7.77
C SER A 97 11.44 13.62 -8.25
N GLN A 98 10.80 12.71 -7.50
CA GLN A 98 10.52 11.35 -8.00
C GLN A 98 9.09 11.25 -8.52
N GLU A 99 8.88 10.42 -9.55
CA GLU A 99 7.55 10.21 -10.14
C GLU A 99 6.56 9.60 -9.14
N PRO A 100 5.26 9.94 -9.20
CA PRO A 100 4.23 9.26 -8.44
C PRO A 100 4.10 7.79 -8.86
N TYR A 101 3.91 6.89 -7.91
CA TYR A 101 3.89 5.44 -8.17
C TYR A 101 2.72 4.76 -7.45
N ALA A 102 2.41 3.54 -7.88
CA ALA A 102 1.50 2.62 -7.18
C ALA A 102 2.32 1.61 -6.36
N ASN A 103 1.88 1.31 -5.13
CA ASN A 103 2.57 0.39 -4.22
C ASN A 103 1.77 -0.89 -4.01
N LEU A 104 2.41 -2.06 -4.16
CA LEU A 104 1.74 -3.36 -4.06
C LEU A 104 2.58 -4.45 -3.41
N LEU A 105 1.88 -5.32 -2.67
CA LEU A 105 2.32 -6.67 -2.33
C LEU A 105 1.88 -7.63 -3.47
N PHE A 106 2.80 -7.86 -4.41
CA PHE A 106 2.90 -9.10 -5.22
C PHE A 106 1.65 -9.65 -5.95
N ASP A 107 0.99 -8.89 -6.84
CA ASP A 107 0.32 -9.51 -8.01
C ASP A 107 0.77 -8.86 -9.31
N SER A 108 1.60 -9.57 -10.07
CA SER A 108 2.15 -9.11 -11.36
C SER A 108 1.06 -8.91 -12.41
N ARG A 109 -0.10 -9.57 -12.29
CA ARG A 109 -1.20 -9.47 -13.27
C ARG A 109 -1.88 -8.10 -13.22
N ILE A 110 -2.01 -7.53 -12.02
CA ILE A 110 -2.63 -6.22 -11.80
C ILE A 110 -1.65 -5.08 -12.08
N MET A 111 -0.35 -5.33 -11.94
CA MET A 111 0.70 -4.36 -12.29
C MET A 111 1.05 -4.31 -13.77
N SER A 112 0.71 -5.36 -14.53
CA SER A 112 1.08 -5.45 -15.95
C SER A 112 0.62 -4.24 -16.79
N PRO A 113 -0.59 -3.69 -16.61
CA PRO A 113 -0.99 -2.48 -17.32
C PRO A 113 -0.07 -1.28 -17.08
N LEU A 114 0.47 -1.15 -15.86
CA LEU A 114 1.38 -0.05 -15.51
C LEU A 114 2.79 -0.22 -16.10
N VAL A 115 3.13 -1.39 -16.64
CA VAL A 115 4.44 -1.64 -17.30
C VAL A 115 4.27 -1.72 -18.81
N PHE A 116 3.19 -2.34 -19.28
CA PHE A 116 3.01 -2.73 -20.68
C PHE A 116 1.82 -2.04 -21.35
N GLY A 117 1.12 -1.15 -20.64
CA GLY A 117 -0.08 -0.47 -21.12
C GLY A 117 -1.33 -1.34 -21.19
N ASP A 118 -1.26 -2.62 -20.82
CA ASP A 118 -2.38 -3.56 -20.97
C ASP A 118 -2.34 -4.76 -19.99
N TYR A 119 -3.48 -5.43 -19.83
CA TYR A 119 -3.60 -6.64 -19.03
C TYR A 119 -2.91 -7.85 -19.68
N PRO A 120 -2.44 -8.85 -18.90
CA PRO A 120 -1.84 -10.06 -19.45
C PRO A 120 -2.82 -10.83 -20.34
N LYS A 121 -2.32 -11.39 -21.45
CA LYS A 121 -3.14 -12.20 -22.39
C LYS A 121 -3.93 -13.32 -21.71
N VAL A 122 -3.33 -13.99 -20.71
CA VAL A 122 -3.99 -15.05 -19.92
C VAL A 122 -5.21 -14.49 -19.18
N MET A 123 -5.09 -13.31 -18.57
CA MET A 123 -6.18 -12.67 -17.84
C MET A 123 -7.32 -12.31 -18.79
N LYS A 124 -7.02 -11.75 -19.97
CA LYS A 124 -8.04 -11.47 -20.99
C LYS A 124 -8.74 -12.73 -21.48
N LYS A 125 -8.00 -13.83 -21.67
CA LYS A 125 -8.58 -15.12 -22.10
C LYS A 125 -9.55 -15.72 -21.06
N ILE A 126 -9.24 -15.59 -19.78
CA ILE A 126 -10.05 -16.12 -18.68
C ILE A 126 -11.24 -15.20 -18.37
N ALA A 127 -10.99 -13.89 -18.26
CA ALA A 127 -12.01 -12.92 -17.87
C ALA A 127 -12.96 -12.56 -19.03
N ARG A 128 -12.47 -12.59 -20.28
CA ARG A 128 -13.23 -12.27 -21.49
C ARG A 128 -13.91 -10.89 -21.36
N SER A 129 -15.20 -10.79 -21.68
CA SER A 129 -15.98 -9.56 -21.63
C SER A 129 -16.11 -8.93 -20.23
N ARG A 130 -15.77 -9.65 -19.16
CA ARG A 130 -15.82 -9.13 -17.78
C ARG A 130 -14.65 -8.19 -17.46
N LEU A 131 -13.57 -8.25 -18.24
CA LEU A 131 -12.41 -7.40 -18.06
C LEU A 131 -12.50 -6.21 -19.03
N PRO A 132 -12.58 -4.96 -18.52
CA PRO A 132 -12.56 -3.80 -19.40
C PRO A 132 -11.25 -3.70 -20.19
N SER A 133 -11.34 -3.27 -21.45
CA SER A 133 -10.19 -3.00 -22.31
C SER A 133 -9.77 -1.54 -22.20
N PHE A 134 -8.47 -1.28 -22.29
CA PHE A 134 -7.95 0.08 -22.44
C PHE A 134 -8.08 0.56 -23.89
N THR A 135 -8.34 1.85 -24.07
CA THR A 135 -8.14 2.51 -25.37
C THR A 135 -6.64 2.70 -25.63
N GLU A 136 -6.27 2.97 -26.88
CA GLU A 136 -4.86 3.25 -27.24
C GLU A 136 -4.27 4.39 -26.41
N GLU A 137 -5.00 5.51 -26.29
CA GLU A 137 -4.60 6.65 -25.45
C GLU A 137 -4.40 6.26 -23.97
N GLN A 138 -5.30 5.44 -23.42
CA GLN A 138 -5.17 4.98 -22.03
C GLN A 138 -3.97 4.05 -21.84
N SER A 139 -3.73 3.17 -22.81
CA SER A 139 -2.56 2.27 -22.81
C SER A 139 -1.25 3.06 -22.84
N GLU A 140 -1.17 4.12 -23.63
CA GLU A 140 0.00 5.00 -23.65
C GLU A 140 0.21 5.73 -22.32
N GLN A 141 -0.87 6.26 -21.72
CA GLN A 141 -0.80 6.93 -20.42
C GLN A 141 -0.40 6.00 -19.26
N LEU A 142 -0.62 4.70 -19.41
CA LEU A 142 -0.26 3.67 -18.43
C LEU A 142 1.16 3.13 -18.61
N ASN A 143 1.75 3.32 -19.79
CA ASN A 143 3.06 2.76 -20.13
C ASN A 143 4.20 3.64 -19.60
N HIS A 144 4.55 3.46 -18.32
CA HIS A 144 5.67 4.16 -17.70
C HIS A 144 6.50 3.28 -16.76
N PRO A 145 7.79 3.61 -16.56
CA PRO A 145 8.67 2.83 -15.70
C PRO A 145 8.21 2.84 -14.23
N LEU A 146 7.75 1.68 -13.75
CA LEU A 146 7.33 1.49 -12.37
C LEU A 146 8.50 1.49 -11.38
N HIS A 147 8.38 2.31 -10.34
CA HIS A 147 9.24 2.26 -9.16
C HIS A 147 8.55 1.47 -8.04
N VAL A 148 9.00 0.23 -7.79
CA VAL A 148 8.43 -0.64 -6.75
C VAL A 148 9.11 -0.41 -5.40
N ARG A 149 8.34 -0.22 -4.33
CA ARG A 149 8.86 -0.19 -2.95
C ARG A 149 8.43 -1.41 -2.15
N VAL A 150 9.37 -1.93 -1.37
CA VAL A 150 9.13 -3.07 -0.49
C VAL A 150 8.60 -2.57 0.86
N LYS A 151 7.32 -2.84 1.12
CA LYS A 151 6.72 -2.73 2.45
C LYS A 151 6.75 -4.09 3.14
N SER A 152 6.97 -4.11 4.45
CA SER A 152 6.89 -5.35 5.21
C SER A 152 6.37 -5.15 6.62
N LYS A 153 5.52 -6.09 7.06
CA LYS A 153 4.94 -6.13 8.40
C LYS A 153 5.93 -6.55 9.50
N LYS A 154 7.12 -7.04 9.12
CA LYS A 154 8.11 -7.54 10.08
C LYS A 154 9.50 -7.07 9.71
N VAL A 155 10.17 -6.45 10.67
CA VAL A 155 11.54 -5.93 10.57
C VAL A 155 12.56 -7.01 10.12
N ARG A 156 12.34 -8.28 10.46
CA ARG A 156 13.19 -9.42 10.02
C ARG A 156 13.25 -9.62 8.50
N HIS A 157 12.34 -9.04 7.72
CA HIS A 157 12.36 -9.12 6.25
C HIS A 157 13.37 -8.15 5.60
N LEU A 158 14.05 -7.32 6.39
CA LEU A 158 15.14 -6.50 5.89
C LEU A 158 16.24 -7.34 5.22
N HIS A 159 16.55 -8.53 5.76
CA HIS A 159 17.50 -9.47 5.16
C HIS A 159 17.08 -9.93 3.76
N LYS A 160 15.78 -10.17 3.53
CA LYS A 160 15.27 -10.55 2.22
C LYS A 160 15.43 -9.41 1.22
N SER A 161 15.08 -8.19 1.63
CA SER A 161 15.28 -6.99 0.79
C SER A 161 16.75 -6.81 0.42
N LEU A 162 17.66 -6.96 1.39
CA LEU A 162 19.11 -6.89 1.17
C LEU A 162 19.60 -7.99 0.20
N SER A 163 19.06 -9.21 0.33
CA SER A 163 19.39 -10.32 -0.56
C SER A 163 18.94 -10.07 -2.00
N SER A 164 17.81 -9.40 -2.19
CA SER A 164 17.33 -8.98 -3.51
C SER A 164 18.22 -7.88 -4.11
N CYS A 165 18.65 -6.88 -3.32
CA CYS A 165 19.61 -5.88 -3.78
C CYS A 165 20.90 -6.52 -4.27
N ARG A 166 21.42 -7.51 -3.53
CA ARG A 166 22.64 -8.26 -3.89
C ARG A 166 22.49 -9.07 -5.18
N LYS A 167 21.25 -9.42 -5.56
CA LYS A 167 20.91 -10.09 -6.82
C LYS A 167 20.62 -9.11 -7.96
N GLY A 168 20.93 -7.82 -7.80
CA GLY A 168 20.77 -6.79 -8.84
C GLY A 168 19.44 -6.06 -8.83
N ALA A 169 18.54 -6.31 -7.86
CA ALA A 169 17.29 -5.56 -7.77
C ALA A 169 17.53 -4.10 -7.33
N ASN A 170 16.97 -3.13 -8.05
CA ASN A 170 17.07 -1.70 -7.75
C ASN A 170 16.13 -1.27 -6.61
N VAL A 171 16.43 -1.69 -5.37
CA VAL A 171 15.64 -1.33 -4.19
C VAL A 171 16.17 -0.03 -3.59
N LYS A 172 15.37 1.04 -3.63
CA LYS A 172 15.76 2.38 -3.13
C LYS A 172 15.38 2.65 -1.67
N GLY A 173 14.54 1.82 -1.06
CA GLY A 173 14.09 2.03 0.33
C GLY A 173 13.21 0.91 0.87
N TYR A 174 13.10 0.86 2.20
CA TYR A 174 12.29 -0.11 2.95
C TYR A 174 11.47 0.61 4.01
N TYR A 175 10.17 0.33 4.06
CA TYR A 175 9.23 0.93 5.01
C TYR A 175 8.58 -0.17 5.85
N VAL A 176 8.66 -0.03 7.18
CA VAL A 176 8.00 -0.94 8.12
C VAL A 176 6.52 -0.57 8.21
N TRP A 177 5.65 -1.55 7.97
CA TRP A 177 4.25 -1.48 8.39
C TRP A 177 4.13 -2.07 9.80
N SER A 178 3.79 -1.32 10.84
CA SER A 178 3.46 0.11 10.90
C SER A 178 4.30 0.83 11.96
N PHE A 179 4.25 2.17 11.97
CA PHE A 179 4.94 2.94 13.01
C PHE A 179 4.24 2.79 14.37
N LEU A 180 2.92 2.98 14.42
CA LEU A 180 2.07 2.78 15.59
C LEU A 180 1.13 1.58 15.38
N ASP A 181 0.62 1.01 16.45
CA ASP A 181 -0.57 0.15 16.36
C ASP A 181 -1.74 0.98 15.82
N VAL A 182 -2.43 0.43 14.83
CA VAL A 182 -3.51 1.08 14.09
C VAL A 182 -4.70 0.14 13.97
N PHE A 183 -5.85 0.67 13.57
CA PHE A 183 -6.99 -0.15 13.18
C PHE A 183 -6.64 -0.96 11.92
N GLU A 184 -6.73 -2.28 12.01
CA GLU A 184 -6.53 -3.18 10.89
C GLU A 184 -7.89 -3.70 10.42
N PHE A 185 -8.27 -3.40 9.18
CA PHE A 185 -9.62 -3.68 8.66
C PHE A 185 -10.15 -5.10 8.92
N LEU A 186 -9.29 -6.12 8.87
CA LEU A 186 -9.71 -7.53 9.07
C LEU A 186 -9.70 -7.98 10.54
N ALA A 187 -9.01 -7.27 11.42
CA ALA A 187 -8.74 -7.73 12.79
C ALA A 187 -9.04 -6.65 13.86
N GLY A 188 -9.62 -5.53 13.46
CA GLY A 188 -9.88 -4.38 14.32
C GLY A 188 -8.62 -3.90 15.05
N PHE A 189 -8.77 -3.61 16.34
CA PHE A 189 -7.67 -3.21 17.23
C PHE A 189 -6.94 -4.39 17.88
N GLN A 190 -7.34 -5.63 17.58
CA GLN A 190 -6.74 -6.82 18.18
C GLN A 190 -5.36 -7.14 17.58
N SER A 191 -5.17 -6.84 16.29
CA SER A 191 -3.87 -7.01 15.65
C SER A 191 -2.97 -5.79 15.83
N ARG A 192 -1.75 -6.02 16.31
CA ARG A 192 -0.79 -4.97 16.71
C ARG A 192 0.50 -5.04 15.89
N PHE A 193 0.53 -4.39 14.73
CA PHE A 193 1.68 -4.37 13.81
C PHE A 193 2.69 -3.23 14.05
N GLY A 194 2.38 -2.29 14.94
CA GLY A 194 3.18 -1.10 15.20
C GLY A 194 4.52 -1.41 15.84
N LEU A 195 5.54 -0.60 15.51
CA LEU A 195 6.76 -0.50 16.32
C LEU A 195 6.47 0.07 17.71
N TYR A 196 5.48 0.95 17.83
CA TYR A 196 4.98 1.48 19.09
C TYR A 196 3.61 0.90 19.40
N TYR A 197 3.44 0.46 20.64
CA TYR A 197 2.15 0.11 21.22
C TYR A 197 1.30 1.37 21.38
N VAL A 198 -0.01 1.24 21.14
CA VAL A 198 -1.00 2.26 21.45
C VAL A 198 -2.03 1.63 22.38
N ASP A 199 -2.23 2.27 23.54
CA ASP A 199 -3.31 1.90 24.44
C ASP A 199 -4.64 2.46 23.92
N PHE A 200 -5.53 1.56 23.47
CA PHE A 200 -6.85 1.92 22.96
C PHE A 200 -7.93 2.00 24.06
N GLU A 201 -7.61 1.67 25.31
CA GLU A 201 -8.52 1.89 26.44
C GLU A 201 -8.21 3.22 27.14
N ASP A 202 -6.97 3.68 27.08
CA ASP A 202 -6.59 5.01 27.56
C ASP A 202 -7.20 6.13 26.69
N ARG A 203 -7.92 7.06 27.33
CA ARG A 203 -8.48 8.26 26.71
C ARG A 203 -7.40 9.13 26.05
N ASN A 204 -6.19 9.15 26.61
CA ASN A 204 -5.05 9.91 26.08
C ASN A 204 -4.29 9.16 24.98
N ARG A 205 -4.69 7.92 24.67
CA ARG A 205 -4.07 7.05 23.67
C ARG A 205 -2.56 6.91 23.91
N THR A 206 -2.14 6.62 25.14
CA THR A 206 -0.70 6.54 25.47
C THR A 206 0.06 5.60 24.53
N ARG A 207 1.27 6.02 24.13
CA ARG A 207 2.15 5.24 23.23
C ARG A 207 3.38 4.75 23.97
N GLN A 208 3.75 3.49 23.73
CA GLN A 208 4.93 2.88 24.35
C GLN A 208 5.80 2.18 23.29
N PRO A 209 7.13 2.43 23.26
CA PRO A 209 8.01 1.75 22.31
C PRO A 209 8.07 0.25 22.59
N LYS A 210 7.87 -0.59 21.58
CA LYS A 210 8.12 -2.04 21.68
C LYS A 210 9.61 -2.33 21.51
N LEU A 211 10.03 -3.56 21.83
CA LEU A 211 11.41 -4.03 21.59
C LEU A 211 11.85 -3.85 20.13
N SER A 212 10.92 -4.01 19.19
CA SER A 212 11.16 -3.78 17.76
C SER A 212 11.49 -2.31 17.45
N ALA A 213 10.86 -1.33 18.11
CA ALA A 213 11.20 0.09 17.95
C ALA A 213 12.62 0.38 18.44
N LEU A 214 12.99 -0.16 19.60
CA LEU A 214 14.32 0.02 20.17
C LEU A 214 15.40 -0.57 19.26
N TRP A 215 15.18 -1.81 18.80
CA TRP A 215 16.08 -2.47 17.85
C TRP A 215 16.20 -1.68 16.54
N TYR A 216 15.07 -1.23 15.98
CA TYR A 216 15.05 -0.52 14.70
C TYR A 216 15.77 0.84 14.82
N SER A 217 15.59 1.56 15.93
CA SER A 217 16.35 2.77 16.23
C SER A 217 17.85 2.51 16.34
N ASP A 218 18.28 1.49 17.08
CA ASP A 218 19.70 1.14 17.23
C ASP A 218 20.32 0.71 15.89
N PHE A 219 19.57 -0.04 15.07
CA PHE A 219 19.94 -0.43 13.71
C PHE A 219 20.18 0.79 12.82
N LEU A 220 19.24 1.75 12.78
CA LEU A 220 19.36 2.96 11.96
C LEU A 220 20.52 3.86 12.42
N LYS A 221 20.79 3.93 13.73
CA LYS A 221 21.89 4.69 14.32
C LYS A 221 23.26 4.02 14.14
N LYS A 222 23.34 2.86 13.45
CA LYS A 222 24.56 2.08 13.24
C LYS A 222 25.34 1.79 14.54
N LYS A 223 24.66 1.68 15.68
CA LYS A 223 25.34 1.35 16.94
C LYS A 223 25.86 -0.08 16.85
N LYS A 224 27.19 -0.26 16.91
CA LYS A 224 27.79 -1.59 17.12
C LYS A 224 27.21 -2.15 18.41
N LYS A 225 26.90 -3.45 18.46
CA LYS A 225 26.49 -4.13 19.70
C LYS A 225 27.56 -3.93 20.76
N THR A 226 27.45 -2.89 21.58
CA THR A 226 27.99 -2.91 22.93
C THR A 226 27.02 -3.76 23.73
N GLY A 227 27.51 -4.85 24.32
CA GLY A 227 26.70 -5.78 25.10
C GLY A 227 25.94 -5.04 26.19
N ARG A 228 24.66 -4.74 25.95
CA ARG A 228 23.76 -4.35 27.03
C ARG A 228 23.37 -5.63 27.74
N ASN A 229 23.87 -5.81 28.97
CA ASN A 229 23.35 -6.80 29.91
C ASN A 229 21.83 -6.61 30.03
N ILE A 230 21.07 -7.65 29.71
CA ILE A 230 19.60 -7.71 29.74
C ILE A 230 19.12 -7.87 31.20
N ASN A 231 19.79 -7.25 32.17
CA ASN A 231 19.44 -7.37 33.60
C ASN A 231 19.04 -6.03 34.24
N ARG A 232 18.80 -4.97 33.47
CA ARG A 232 18.24 -3.70 33.96
C ARG A 232 17.13 -3.19 33.05
N MET A 233 16.05 -3.95 32.93
CA MET A 233 14.72 -3.36 32.77
C MET A 233 13.87 -4.07 33.80
N GLY A 234 13.44 -3.31 34.82
CA GLY A 234 12.51 -3.80 35.82
C GLY A 234 11.28 -4.33 35.12
N LEU A 235 11.20 -5.65 35.02
CA LEU A 235 9.98 -6.38 34.79
C LEU A 235 9.09 -6.09 35.99
N HIS A 236 8.17 -5.14 35.85
CA HIS A 236 6.92 -5.28 36.57
C HIS A 236 6.12 -6.33 35.79
N GLU A 237 6.46 -7.60 36.05
CA GLU A 237 5.54 -8.71 35.81
C GLU A 237 4.28 -8.40 36.63
N ARG A 238 3.21 -8.02 35.94
CA ARG A 238 1.88 -8.45 36.35
C ARG A 238 1.43 -9.47 35.33
N SER A 239 1.60 -10.73 35.74
CA SER A 239 0.94 -11.90 35.20
C SER A 239 -0.53 -11.60 34.92
N HIS A 240 -0.98 -11.83 33.68
CA HIS A 240 -2.31 -12.40 33.44
C HIS A 240 -2.24 -13.20 32.13
N SER A 241 -1.70 -14.41 32.26
CA SER A 241 -2.23 -15.58 31.58
C SER A 241 -3.39 -16.10 32.43
N GLN A 242 -4.62 -16.07 31.90
CA GLN A 242 -5.61 -17.15 31.92
C GLN A 242 -7.01 -16.59 31.57
N GLN A 243 -7.69 -17.36 30.72
CA GLN A 243 -9.04 -17.24 30.14
C GLN A 243 -9.18 -16.35 28.91
#